data_AF-A0AAU1AWL9-F1
#
_entry.id   AF-A0AAU1AWL9-F1
#
_cell.length_a   1.000
_cell.length_b   1.000
_cell.length_c   1.000
_cell.angle_alpha   90.00
_cell.angle_beta   90.00
_cell.angle_gamma   90.00
#
_symmetry.space_group_name_H-M   'P 1'
#
loop_
_entity.id
_entity.type
_entity.pdbx_description
1 polymer ?
#
loop_
_entity_poly.entity_id
_entity_poly.type
_entity_poly.pdbx_seq_one_letter_code
_entity_poly.pdbx_strand_id
1 'polypeptide(L)'
;MRAATAAAATLALTLPAAAIAHATDTPPRLVPETLPIGLAVDALPLATEDRTGYQRTSFKHWNSGDIPNEGCNTRNEVLLAETIDYPAISAGYTLHIGAE
;
A
#
# COMPACT_ATOMS: atom_id res chain seq x y z
N MET A 1 -56.75 -19.12 53.06
CA MET A 1 -56.11 -17.97 52.38
C MET A 1 -54.94 -18.51 51.56
N ARG A 2 -54.79 -17.98 50.35
CA ARG A 2 -54.10 -18.57 49.18
C ARG A 2 -52.58 -18.62 49.33
N ALA A 3 -51.94 -19.70 48.88
CA ALA A 3 -50.52 -19.72 48.55
C ALA A 3 -50.39 -19.96 47.03
N ALA A 4 -49.95 -18.94 46.31
CA ALA A 4 -49.74 -18.97 44.86
C ALA A 4 -48.31 -19.43 44.58
N THR A 5 -48.15 -20.50 43.81
CA THR A 5 -46.87 -20.88 43.18
C THR A 5 -46.91 -20.39 41.74
N ALA A 6 -45.98 -19.50 41.35
CA ALA A 6 -45.78 -19.12 39.96
C ALA A 6 -44.31 -19.30 39.60
N ALA A 7 -44.09 -20.13 38.58
CA ALA A 7 -42.82 -20.66 38.13
C ALA A 7 -41.90 -19.60 37.51
N ALA A 8 -40.60 -19.69 37.77
CA ALA A 8 -39.59 -18.92 37.07
C ALA A 8 -39.33 -19.55 35.69
N ALA A 9 -39.66 -18.84 34.61
CA ALA A 9 -39.34 -19.25 33.25
C ALA A 9 -37.88 -18.89 32.93
N THR A 10 -37.01 -19.88 32.77
CA THR A 10 -35.65 -19.71 32.26
C THR A 10 -35.67 -19.70 30.74
N LEU A 11 -35.40 -18.55 30.14
CA LEU A 11 -35.27 -18.40 28.69
C LEU A 11 -33.86 -18.87 28.26
N ALA A 12 -33.76 -20.09 27.74
CA ALA A 12 -32.53 -20.58 27.12
C ALA A 12 -32.41 -20.01 25.70
N LEU A 13 -31.47 -19.07 25.49
CA LEU A 13 -31.18 -18.52 24.18
C LEU A 13 -30.15 -19.41 23.47
N THR A 14 -30.58 -20.18 22.47
CA THR A 14 -29.69 -20.96 21.60
C THR A 14 -29.23 -20.09 20.43
N LEU A 15 -27.95 -19.72 20.40
CA LEU A 15 -27.33 -19.10 19.22
C LEU A 15 -26.82 -20.20 18.27
N PRO A 16 -27.13 -20.15 16.96
CA PRO A 16 -26.50 -21.02 15.98
C PRO A 16 -25.08 -20.51 15.68
N ALA A 17 -24.07 -21.30 16.03
CA ALA A 17 -22.69 -21.06 15.62
C ALA A 17 -22.53 -21.48 14.14
N ALA A 18 -22.66 -20.53 13.21
CA ALA A 18 -22.23 -20.74 11.84
C ALA A 18 -20.70 -20.68 11.80
N ALA A 19 -20.04 -21.83 11.74
CA ALA A 19 -18.60 -21.91 11.51
C ALA A 19 -18.32 -21.53 10.05
N ILE A 20 -17.81 -20.32 9.82
CA ILE A 20 -17.25 -19.91 8.54
C ILE A 20 -15.89 -20.60 8.43
N ALA A 21 -15.84 -21.73 7.72
CA ALA A 21 -14.58 -22.38 7.39
C ALA A 21 -13.85 -21.51 6.34
N HIS A 22 -12.97 -20.63 6.81
CA HIS A 22 -11.99 -20.00 5.93
C HIS A 22 -10.95 -21.06 5.55
N ALA A 23 -10.99 -21.53 4.31
CA ALA A 23 -9.88 -22.30 3.74
C ALA A 23 -8.67 -21.36 3.68
N THR A 24 -7.72 -21.55 4.60
CA THR A 24 -6.42 -20.87 4.52
C THR A 24 -5.63 -21.52 3.40
N ASP A 25 -5.63 -20.87 2.24
CA ASP A 25 -4.65 -21.14 1.19
C ASP A 25 -3.27 -20.86 1.80
N THR A 26 -2.58 -21.94 2.20
CA THR A 26 -1.30 -21.82 2.87
C THR A 26 -0.29 -21.61 1.76
N PRO A 27 0.34 -20.42 1.64
CA PRO A 27 1.33 -20.21 0.61
C PRO A 27 2.45 -21.25 0.75
N PRO A 28 3.00 -21.75 -0.37
CA PRO A 28 4.06 -22.74 -0.32
C PRO A 28 5.19 -22.21 0.56
N ARG A 29 5.70 -23.08 1.44
CA ARG A 29 6.84 -22.76 2.29
C ARG A 29 8.02 -22.41 1.39
N LEU A 30 8.43 -21.14 1.43
CA LEU A 30 9.67 -20.70 0.80
C LEU A 30 10.84 -21.42 1.47
N VAL A 31 11.60 -22.19 0.71
CA VAL A 31 12.88 -22.74 1.15
C VAL A 31 13.91 -21.63 0.98
N PRO A 32 14.65 -21.23 2.03
CA PRO A 32 15.69 -20.22 1.89
C PRO A 32 16.75 -20.69 0.91
N GLU A 33 16.97 -19.92 -0.16
CA GLU A 33 18.05 -20.15 -1.12
C GLU A 33 19.19 -19.16 -0.85
N THR A 34 20.44 -19.60 -0.99
CA THR A 34 21.61 -18.71 -0.91
C THR A 34 22.08 -18.41 -2.31
N LEU A 35 21.95 -17.15 -2.72
CA LEU A 35 22.31 -16.66 -4.05
C LEU A 35 23.32 -15.50 -3.93
N PRO A 36 24.25 -15.33 -4.89
CA PRO A 36 24.96 -14.07 -5.05
C PRO A 36 23.97 -12.90 -5.17
N ILE A 37 24.29 -11.76 -4.57
CA ILE A 37 23.35 -10.62 -4.48
C ILE A 37 22.85 -10.15 -5.85
N GLY A 38 23.69 -10.17 -6.89
CA GLY A 38 23.28 -9.80 -8.25
C GLY A 38 22.18 -10.73 -8.78
N LEU A 39 22.34 -12.04 -8.65
CA LEU A 39 21.33 -13.01 -9.08
C LEU A 39 20.05 -12.93 -8.25
N ALA A 40 20.16 -12.61 -6.96
CA ALA A 40 19.00 -12.42 -6.10
C ALA A 40 18.18 -11.19 -6.52
N VAL A 41 18.84 -10.09 -6.92
CA VAL A 41 18.17 -8.88 -7.43
C VAL A 41 17.55 -9.15 -8.80
N ASP A 42 18.27 -9.82 -9.71
CA ASP A 42 17.76 -10.16 -11.05
C ASP A 42 16.54 -11.10 -11.01
N ALA A 43 16.42 -11.91 -9.95
CA ALA A 43 15.29 -12.81 -9.75
C ALA A 43 14.03 -12.11 -9.21
N LEU A 44 14.11 -10.83 -8.82
CA LEU A 44 12.94 -10.10 -8.32
C LEU A 44 11.94 -9.87 -9.47
N PRO A 45 10.67 -10.29 -9.32
CA PRO A 45 9.67 -10.05 -10.36
C PRO A 45 9.41 -8.55 -10.51
N LEU A 46 9.46 -8.06 -11.74
CA LEU A 46 9.01 -6.72 -12.06
C LEU A 46 7.48 -6.67 -11.96
N ALA A 47 6.98 -5.72 -11.17
CA ALA A 47 5.56 -5.47 -11.01
C ALA A 47 5.28 -3.98 -11.26
N THR A 48 4.05 -3.68 -11.68
CA THR A 48 3.57 -2.31 -11.72
C THR A 48 3.63 -1.70 -10.33
N GLU A 49 4.07 -0.44 -10.24
CA GLU A 49 4.08 0.31 -8.98
C GLU A 49 2.67 0.36 -8.37
N ASP A 50 2.53 -0.13 -7.13
CA ASP A 50 1.31 0.06 -6.35
C ASP A 50 1.38 1.38 -5.58
N ARG A 51 0.53 2.32 -6.00
CA ARG A 51 0.43 3.66 -5.40
C ARG A 51 -0.76 3.78 -4.44
N THR A 52 -1.37 2.67 -4.05
CA THR A 52 -2.49 2.66 -3.10
C THR A 52 -2.08 3.31 -1.78
N GLY A 53 -2.85 4.30 -1.33
CA GLY A 53 -2.57 5.06 -0.11
C GLY A 53 -1.53 6.17 -0.27
N TYR A 54 -0.88 6.31 -1.43
CA TYR A 54 -0.03 7.46 -1.71
C TYR A 54 -0.86 8.74 -1.81
N GLN A 55 -0.60 9.69 -0.90
CA GLN A 55 -1.20 11.02 -0.93
C GLN A 55 -0.12 12.07 -1.02
N ARG A 56 -0.08 12.82 -2.13
CA ARG A 56 0.93 13.87 -2.36
C ARG A 56 0.95 14.90 -1.23
N THR A 57 -0.21 15.23 -0.68
CA THR A 57 -0.39 16.22 0.39
C THR A 57 0.20 15.80 1.73
N SER A 58 0.56 14.52 1.91
CA SER A 58 1.26 14.04 3.12
C SER A 58 2.69 14.57 3.22
N PHE A 59 3.29 15.00 2.11
CA PHE A 59 4.66 15.50 2.05
C PHE A 59 4.69 17.02 2.05
N LYS A 60 4.80 17.63 3.24
CA LYS A 60 4.61 19.07 3.44
C LYS A 60 5.85 19.92 3.13
N HIS A 61 6.99 19.27 2.96
CA HIS A 61 8.30 19.94 2.81
C HIS A 61 8.74 20.10 1.36
N TRP A 62 7.95 19.62 0.39
CA TRP A 62 8.13 20.03 -1.01
C TRP A 62 7.91 21.54 -1.09
N ASN A 63 8.97 22.27 -1.41
CA ASN A 63 8.93 23.72 -1.57
C ASN A 63 9.03 24.07 -3.06
N SER A 64 9.08 25.37 -3.36
CA SER A 64 9.12 25.88 -4.74
C SER A 64 10.46 25.68 -5.46
N GLY A 65 11.35 24.82 -4.95
CA GLY A 65 12.65 24.58 -5.57
C GLY A 65 13.67 25.67 -5.28
N ASP A 66 14.78 25.58 -5.99
CA ASP A 66 15.88 26.54 -5.99
C ASP A 66 15.49 27.85 -6.70
N ILE A 67 14.67 27.79 -7.76
CA ILE A 67 14.18 28.96 -8.48
C ILE A 67 12.67 29.14 -8.22
N PRO A 68 12.30 30.11 -7.36
CA PRO A 68 10.90 30.36 -7.06
C PRO A 68 10.10 30.74 -8.32
N ASN A 69 8.89 30.18 -8.43
CA ASN A 69 7.89 30.47 -9.48
C ASN A 69 8.11 29.83 -10.86
N GLU A 70 9.11 28.97 -11.04
CA GLU A 70 9.25 28.23 -12.31
C GLU A 70 8.33 27.00 -12.41
N GLY A 71 7.68 26.63 -11.31
CA GLY A 71 6.78 25.48 -11.23
C GLY A 71 7.50 24.15 -10.96
N CYS A 72 8.84 24.13 -11.03
CA CYS A 72 9.65 23.04 -10.49
C CYS A 72 9.57 23.09 -8.97
N ASN A 73 9.25 21.96 -8.34
CA ASN A 73 9.33 21.84 -6.89
C ASN A 73 10.53 20.94 -6.55
N THR A 74 10.96 20.94 -5.28
CA THR A 74 12.15 20.17 -4.86
C THR A 74 12.11 18.69 -5.23
N ARG A 75 10.95 18.11 -5.55
CA ARG A 75 10.86 16.72 -6.05
C ARG A 75 11.41 16.60 -7.42
N ASN A 76 10.93 17.47 -8.29
CA ASN A 76 11.25 17.40 -9.68
C ASN A 76 12.72 17.71 -9.86
N GLU A 77 13.28 18.64 -9.07
CA GLU A 77 14.72 18.91 -9.03
C GLU A 77 15.54 17.68 -8.65
N VAL A 78 15.18 16.99 -7.55
CA VAL A 78 15.88 15.75 -7.13
C VAL A 78 15.76 14.68 -8.20
N LEU A 79 14.55 14.46 -8.74
CA LEU A 79 14.33 13.47 -9.79
C LEU A 79 15.14 13.77 -11.05
N LEU A 80 15.35 15.03 -11.41
CA LEU A 80 16.18 15.44 -12.54
C LEU A 80 17.68 15.30 -12.23
N ALA A 81 18.09 15.58 -10.99
CA ALA A 81 19.50 15.53 -10.58
C ALA A 81 20.03 14.10 -10.39
N GLU A 82 19.20 13.17 -9.93
CA GLU A 82 19.58 11.77 -9.64
C GLU A 82 19.28 10.81 -10.80
N THR A 83 18.56 11.28 -11.80
CA THR A 83 18.16 10.48 -12.94
C THR A 83 19.37 10.06 -13.78
N ILE A 84 19.39 8.80 -14.20
CA ILE A 84 20.33 8.29 -15.19
C ILE A 84 19.85 8.65 -16.62
N ASP A 85 18.58 8.36 -16.92
CA ASP A 85 17.94 8.65 -18.21
C ASP A 85 16.96 9.82 -18.11
N TYR A 86 17.29 10.95 -18.73
CA TYR A 86 16.54 12.20 -18.57
C TYR A 86 15.06 12.07 -19.00
N PRO A 87 14.08 12.44 -18.15
CA PRO A 87 12.66 12.34 -18.49
C PRO A 87 12.23 13.43 -19.47
N ALA A 88 11.08 13.23 -20.10
CA ALA A 88 10.40 14.31 -20.80
C ALA A 88 9.81 15.30 -19.78
N ILE A 89 9.90 16.60 -20.09
CA ILE A 89 9.36 17.67 -19.24
C ILE A 89 8.24 18.38 -20.01
N SER A 90 7.03 18.39 -19.44
CA SER A 90 5.89 19.14 -19.98
C SER A 90 5.68 20.47 -19.26
N ALA A 91 4.71 21.27 -19.73
CA ALA A 91 4.33 22.52 -19.09
C ALA A 91 4.08 22.35 -17.58
N GLY A 92 4.51 23.33 -16.79
CA GLY A 92 4.44 23.26 -15.33
C GLY A 92 5.41 22.26 -14.69
N TYR A 93 6.52 21.92 -15.36
CA TYR A 93 7.57 21.03 -14.85
C TYR A 93 7.08 19.63 -14.44
N THR A 94 6.09 19.09 -15.17
CA THR A 94 5.67 17.70 -14.94
C THR A 94 6.60 16.76 -15.68
N LEU A 95 7.11 15.75 -14.97
CA LEU A 95 8.06 14.76 -15.49
C LEU A 95 7.31 13.52 -15.96
N HIS A 96 7.65 13.02 -17.15
CA HIS A 96 7.09 11.80 -17.74
C HIS A 96 8.19 10.85 -18.19
N ILE A 97 7.94 9.55 -18.06
CA ILE A 97 8.86 8.51 -18.53
C ILE A 97 8.57 8.28 -20.01
N GLY A 98 9.56 8.54 -20.88
CA GLY A 98 9.45 8.37 -22.33
C GLY A 98 8.94 9.61 -23.07
N ALA A 99 9.14 9.61 -24.40
CA ALA A 99 8.59 10.62 -25.30
C ALA A 99 7.20 10.17 -25.79
N GLU A 100 6.15 10.91 -25.41
CA GLU A 100 4.90 10.97 -26.16
C GLU A 100 4.78 12.35 -26.84
#